data_AF-A0AAU4VFX1-F1
#
_entry.id   AF-A0AAU4VFX1-F1
#
_cell.length_a   1.000
_cell.length_b   1.000
_cell.length_c   1.000
_cell.angle_alpha   90.00
_cell.angle_beta   90.00
_cell.angle_gamma   90.00
#
_symmetry.space_group_name_H-M   'P 1'
#
loop_
_entity.id
_entity.type
_entity.pdbx_description
1 polymer ?
#
loop_
_entity_poly.entity_id
_entity_poly.type
_entity_poly.pdbx_seq_one_letter_code
_entity_poly.pdbx_strand_id
1 'polypeptide(L)'
;MDEQRAVGPAAAAYAAALRAAVSGFTAQGGTQREIAVAAHVAPATLSRYLSGERIAPHGFVASLDAFLTERERPLGDGVRERLEGLCGRAHEASRSPAVQLEHLKQELARVRGEKRAGGGELAALKTHADQLAGELERALERARHAETERGLLVRRVDEQEQKLQSAQSYTRQLQAELTAQHDQVVLVQREVEVLRRQNKTLLDENTATTSSETLEGAVPAVSTQAGEGEAEQNARPSLPPRDVPTSTFKPLIPTPPPADEPKRVRLLGRADTSEEFTAQLQALHARAGGTEVWPVDRLVGLSPSRPYGGPTREDRLLMSRWFTMGEYPQDWRRLERVLRGLGASSLEVKTFSASYARIRETRPTRASHVIAAVLTLAAVAVIWLGATAVLQSDTESWIAKTLTVLGALATSAIVWGTGVSSTLPKPDEPSLHKEWPADLVIFFAPATLLVAIIVPFATGTNAWGHWIADLTGLL
;
A
#
# COMPACT_ATOMS: atom_id res chain seq x y z
N MET A 1 22.09 6.20 -76.70
CA MET A 1 21.02 5.94 -75.71
C MET A 1 21.59 6.22 -74.35
N ASP A 2 21.66 7.51 -74.01
CA ASP A 2 22.07 7.97 -72.69
C ASP A 2 20.81 8.13 -71.84
N GLU A 3 20.30 7.01 -71.33
CA GLU A 3 19.60 7.06 -70.05
C GLU A 3 20.67 7.42 -69.01
N GLN A 4 21.02 8.70 -68.93
CA GLN A 4 21.66 9.27 -67.76
C GLN A 4 20.73 8.92 -66.60
N ARG A 5 21.09 7.85 -65.89
CA ARG A 5 20.46 7.38 -64.67
C ARG A 5 20.47 8.56 -63.71
N ALA A 6 19.37 9.31 -63.69
CA ALA A 6 19.20 10.42 -62.77
C ALA A 6 19.35 9.83 -61.37
N VAL A 7 20.51 10.08 -60.76
CA VAL A 7 20.82 9.68 -59.40
C VAL A 7 19.75 10.36 -58.53
N GLY A 8 18.95 9.54 -57.86
CA GLY A 8 17.88 10.06 -57.00
C GLY A 8 18.45 11.03 -55.95
N PRO A 9 17.70 12.07 -55.54
CA PRO A 9 18.18 13.08 -54.60
C PRO A 9 18.65 12.47 -53.27
N ALA A 10 18.07 11.35 -52.85
CA ALA A 10 18.48 10.61 -51.66
C ALA A 10 19.89 9.99 -51.78
N ALA A 11 20.24 9.43 -52.94
CA ALA A 11 21.55 8.85 -53.18
C ALA A 11 22.65 9.94 -53.26
N ALA A 12 22.33 11.09 -53.86
CA ALA A 12 23.22 12.24 -53.88
C ALA A 12 23.48 12.81 -52.47
N ALA A 13 22.44 12.90 -51.63
CA ALA A 13 22.57 13.35 -50.24
C ALA A 13 23.43 12.38 -49.39
N TYR A 14 23.24 11.07 -49.57
CA TYR A 14 24.07 10.05 -48.93
C TYR A 14 25.55 10.16 -49.36
N ALA A 15 25.81 10.25 -50.67
CA ALA A 15 27.16 10.37 -51.20
C ALA A 15 27.88 11.65 -50.73
N ALA A 16 27.17 12.77 -50.62
CA ALA A 16 27.70 14.02 -50.08
C ALA A 16 28.09 13.88 -48.60
N ALA A 17 27.22 13.28 -47.79
CA ALA A 17 27.53 13.00 -46.39
C ALA A 17 28.71 12.04 -46.24
N LEU A 18 28.79 11.01 -47.09
CA LEU A 18 29.89 10.04 -47.07
C LEU A 18 31.22 10.70 -47.44
N ARG A 19 31.25 11.58 -48.44
CA ARG A 19 32.42 12.39 -48.77
C ARG A 19 32.84 13.29 -47.60
N ALA A 20 31.88 13.93 -46.93
CA ALA A 20 32.18 14.77 -45.77
C ALA A 20 32.83 13.94 -44.64
N ALA A 21 32.29 12.76 -44.34
CA ALA A 21 32.84 11.86 -43.32
C ALA A 21 34.28 11.40 -43.64
N VAL A 22 34.56 11.09 -44.91
CA VAL A 22 35.88 10.63 -45.36
C VAL A 22 36.88 11.78 -45.57
N SER A 23 36.41 13.02 -45.70
CA SER A 23 37.26 14.18 -45.97
C SER A 23 38.34 14.41 -44.90
N GLY A 24 38.01 14.20 -43.62
CA GLY A 24 38.96 14.36 -42.51
C GLY A 24 40.10 13.34 -42.54
N PHE A 25 39.84 12.12 -43.03
CA PHE A 25 40.87 11.09 -43.20
C PHE A 25 41.76 11.40 -44.41
N THR A 26 41.16 11.75 -45.54
CA THR A 26 41.90 12.05 -46.79
C THR A 26 42.74 13.33 -46.70
N ALA A 27 42.27 14.35 -45.96
CA ALA A 27 43.03 15.57 -45.71
C ALA A 27 44.36 15.34 -44.97
N GLN A 28 44.50 14.19 -44.31
CA GLN A 28 45.68 13.84 -43.50
C GLN A 28 46.55 12.77 -44.18
N GLY A 29 46.42 12.63 -45.50
CA GLY A 29 47.24 11.74 -46.33
C GLY A 29 46.68 10.33 -46.52
N GLY A 30 45.54 10.00 -45.91
CA GLY A 30 44.87 8.72 -46.11
C GLY A 30 44.35 8.55 -47.54
N THR A 31 44.46 7.35 -48.10
CA THR A 31 44.02 7.08 -49.49
C THR A 31 42.63 6.43 -49.55
N GLN A 32 41.86 6.73 -50.61
CA GLN A 32 40.58 6.02 -50.86
C GLN A 32 40.81 4.51 -51.04
N ARG A 33 41.99 4.09 -51.49
CA ARG A 33 42.36 2.68 -51.63
C ARG A 33 42.40 1.96 -50.29
N GLU A 34 42.94 2.60 -49.25
CA GLU A 34 42.96 2.02 -47.90
C GLU A 34 41.55 1.79 -47.36
N ILE A 35 40.67 2.78 -47.52
CA ILE A 35 39.25 2.66 -47.12
C ILE A 35 38.57 1.53 -47.89
N ALA A 36 38.80 1.43 -49.19
CA ALA A 36 38.21 0.40 -50.03
C ALA A 36 38.65 -1.00 -49.59
N VAL A 37 39.95 -1.18 -49.30
CA VAL A 37 40.51 -2.45 -48.82
C VAL A 37 39.92 -2.82 -47.45
N ALA A 38 39.86 -1.88 -46.51
CA ALA A 38 39.33 -2.13 -45.17
C ALA A 38 37.83 -2.44 -45.18
N ALA A 39 37.06 -1.80 -46.05
CA ALA A 39 35.65 -2.08 -46.24
C ALA A 39 35.38 -3.26 -47.21
N HIS A 40 36.43 -3.99 -47.64
CA HIS A 40 36.35 -5.14 -48.56
C HIS A 40 35.60 -4.85 -49.87
N VAL A 41 35.76 -3.64 -50.42
CA VAL A 41 35.19 -3.22 -51.70
C VAL A 41 36.27 -2.85 -52.71
N ALA A 42 35.99 -3.04 -54.00
CA ALA A 42 36.91 -2.57 -55.03
C ALA A 42 37.01 -1.02 -55.00
N PRO A 43 38.20 -0.42 -55.22
CA PRO A 43 38.36 1.04 -55.21
C PRO A 43 37.46 1.79 -56.19
N ALA A 44 37.20 1.21 -57.36
CA ALA A 44 36.25 1.75 -58.33
C ALA A 44 34.81 1.78 -57.78
N THR A 45 34.43 0.77 -56.99
CA THR A 45 33.12 0.72 -56.33
C THR A 45 33.00 1.79 -55.25
N LEU A 46 34.05 2.03 -54.46
CA LEU A 46 34.06 3.12 -53.48
C LEU A 46 33.91 4.49 -54.17
N SER A 47 34.61 4.70 -55.30
CA SER A 47 34.47 5.93 -56.09
C SER A 47 33.02 6.14 -56.54
N ARG A 48 32.34 5.07 -56.96
CA ARG A 48 30.92 5.12 -57.31
C ARG A 48 30.02 5.44 -56.11
N TYR A 49 30.33 4.95 -54.90
CA TYR A 49 29.62 5.33 -53.68
C TYR A 49 29.79 6.81 -53.34
N LEU A 50 31.02 7.33 -53.43
CA LEU A 50 31.33 8.74 -53.15
C LEU A 50 30.72 9.71 -54.18
N SER A 51 30.54 9.25 -55.42
CA SER A 51 29.87 10.01 -56.49
C SER A 51 28.34 9.96 -56.41
N GLY A 52 27.77 8.98 -55.71
CA GLY A 52 26.33 8.73 -55.66
C GLY A 52 25.78 7.89 -56.82
N GLU A 53 26.62 7.46 -57.78
CA GLU A 53 26.22 6.54 -58.85
C GLU A 53 25.71 5.19 -58.33
N ARG A 54 26.21 4.76 -57.16
CA ARG A 54 25.78 3.53 -56.50
C ARG A 54 25.58 3.79 -55.01
N ILE A 55 24.59 3.14 -54.41
CA ILE A 55 24.36 3.18 -52.96
C ILE A 55 25.17 2.04 -52.32
N ALA A 56 25.87 2.34 -51.22
CA ALA A 56 26.66 1.34 -50.50
C ALA A 56 25.74 0.37 -49.74
N PRO A 57 26.14 -0.91 -49.55
CA PRO A 57 25.39 -1.83 -48.70
C PRO A 57 25.37 -1.33 -47.25
N HIS A 58 24.35 -1.66 -46.47
CA HIS A 58 24.19 -1.16 -45.08
C HIS A 58 25.41 -1.44 -44.19
N GLY A 59 26.05 -2.60 -44.33
CA GLY A 59 27.26 -2.95 -43.56
C GLY A 59 28.49 -2.09 -43.86
N PHE A 60 28.49 -1.33 -44.97
CA PHE A 60 29.64 -0.51 -45.35
C PHE A 60 29.94 0.62 -44.35
N VAL A 61 28.91 1.27 -43.79
CA VAL A 61 29.11 2.36 -42.82
C VAL A 61 29.74 1.82 -41.53
N ALA A 62 29.32 0.63 -41.08
CA ALA A 62 29.92 -0.04 -39.92
C ALA A 62 31.39 -0.45 -40.17
N SER A 63 31.71 -0.99 -41.36
CA SER A 63 33.11 -1.30 -41.72
C SER A 63 33.98 -0.05 -41.84
N LEU A 64 33.42 1.05 -42.36
CA LEU A 64 34.10 2.34 -42.41
C LEU A 64 34.38 2.87 -40.99
N ASP A 65 33.39 2.82 -40.10
CA ASP A 65 33.53 3.25 -38.71
C ASP A 65 34.59 2.44 -37.96
N ALA A 66 34.57 1.11 -38.09
CA ALA A 66 35.57 0.22 -37.51
C ALA A 66 36.98 0.56 -38.00
N PHE A 67 37.16 0.73 -39.31
CA PHE A 67 38.45 1.11 -39.89
C PHE A 67 38.94 2.48 -39.39
N LEU A 68 38.05 3.47 -39.32
CA LEU A 68 38.41 4.79 -38.83
C LEU A 68 38.71 4.78 -37.32
N THR A 69 38.02 3.94 -36.55
CA THR A 69 38.29 3.71 -35.12
C THR A 69 39.66 3.09 -34.90
N GLU A 70 40.06 2.10 -35.70
CA GLU A 70 41.42 1.51 -35.66
C GLU A 70 42.53 2.54 -35.98
N ARG A 71 42.18 3.63 -36.67
CA ARG A 71 43.07 4.76 -36.97
C ARG A 71 42.92 5.91 -35.98
N GLU A 72 42.33 5.64 -34.81
CA GLU A 72 42.09 6.57 -33.70
C GLU A 72 41.18 7.76 -34.08
N ARG A 73 40.26 7.54 -35.02
CA ARG A 73 39.36 8.58 -35.54
C ARG A 73 37.94 8.04 -35.76
N PRO A 74 37.26 7.59 -34.70
CA PRO A 74 35.91 7.06 -34.83
C PRO A 74 34.98 8.08 -35.51
N LEU A 75 33.99 7.60 -36.27
CA LEU A 75 32.93 8.49 -36.72
C LEU A 75 32.16 8.94 -35.47
N GLY A 76 31.95 10.24 -35.30
CA GLY A 76 31.10 10.70 -34.20
C GLY A 76 29.71 10.09 -34.31
N ASP A 77 29.10 9.70 -33.19
CA ASP A 77 27.83 8.95 -33.15
C ASP A 77 26.74 9.60 -34.01
N GLY A 78 26.61 10.93 -33.94
CA GLY A 78 25.63 11.67 -34.76
C GLY A 78 25.92 11.67 -36.26
N VAL A 79 27.18 11.56 -36.69
CA VAL A 79 27.55 11.42 -38.11
C VAL A 79 27.24 10.01 -38.59
N ARG A 80 27.54 9.00 -37.76
CA ARG A 80 27.24 7.59 -38.05
C ARG A 80 25.74 7.37 -38.21
N GLU A 81 24.94 7.79 -37.22
CA GLU A 81 23.48 7.66 -37.26
C GLU A 81 22.88 8.38 -38.47
N ARG A 82 23.40 9.58 -38.78
CA ARG A 82 22.98 10.34 -39.97
C ARG A 82 23.33 9.61 -41.28
N LEU A 83 24.51 8.99 -41.38
CA LEU A 83 24.91 8.21 -42.56
C LEU A 83 24.07 6.96 -42.74
N GLU A 84 23.80 6.23 -41.66
CA GLU A 84 22.93 5.04 -41.67
C GLU A 84 21.50 5.42 -42.09
N GLY A 85 20.93 6.49 -41.52
CA GLY A 85 19.60 6.99 -41.89
C GLY A 85 19.51 7.49 -43.35
N LEU A 86 20.57 8.15 -43.86
CA LEU A 86 20.65 8.54 -45.28
C LEU A 86 20.80 7.33 -46.20
N CYS A 87 21.55 6.32 -45.77
CA CYS A 87 21.70 5.06 -46.50
C CYS A 87 20.34 4.34 -46.62
N GLY A 88 19.58 4.24 -45.53
CA GLY A 88 18.22 3.70 -45.51
C GLY A 88 17.29 4.39 -46.50
N ARG A 89 17.18 5.72 -46.41
CA ARG A 89 16.36 6.51 -47.35
C ARG A 89 16.79 6.35 -48.81
N ALA A 90 18.09 6.22 -49.07
CA ALA A 90 18.59 5.99 -50.42
C ALA A 90 18.20 4.60 -50.94
N HIS A 91 18.28 3.57 -50.10
CA HIS A 91 17.84 2.21 -50.43
C HIS A 91 16.33 2.12 -50.67
N GLU A 92 15.52 2.78 -49.83
CA GLU A 92 14.06 2.87 -50.00
C GLU A 92 13.68 3.56 -51.32
N ALA A 93 14.37 4.66 -51.66
CA ALA A 93 14.15 5.40 -52.90
C ALA A 93 14.73 4.71 -54.15
N SER A 94 15.50 3.62 -53.98
CA SER A 94 16.11 2.90 -55.09
C SER A 94 15.07 2.17 -55.91
N ARG A 95 15.09 2.35 -57.23
CA ARG A 95 14.21 1.65 -58.19
C ARG A 95 14.67 0.23 -58.52
N SER A 96 15.77 -0.25 -57.92
CA SER A 96 16.33 -1.57 -58.21
C SER A 96 15.71 -2.63 -57.28
N PRO A 97 15.00 -3.64 -57.81
CA PRO A 97 14.40 -4.70 -56.98
C PRO A 97 15.42 -5.50 -56.16
N ALA A 98 16.62 -5.69 -56.70
CA ALA A 98 17.70 -6.40 -56.00
C ALA A 98 18.17 -5.66 -54.74
N VAL A 99 18.19 -4.32 -54.79
CA VAL A 99 18.59 -3.47 -53.65
C VAL A 99 17.49 -3.47 -52.58
N GLN A 100 16.22 -3.38 -52.98
CA GLN A 100 15.09 -3.45 -52.06
C GLN A 100 14.99 -4.81 -51.35
N LEU A 101 15.22 -5.92 -52.06
CA LEU A 101 15.19 -7.27 -51.49
C LEU A 101 16.29 -7.45 -50.42
N GLU A 102 17.51 -6.95 -50.70
CA GLU A 102 18.60 -7.02 -49.74
C GLU A 102 18.33 -6.16 -48.49
N HIS A 103 17.74 -4.98 -48.66
CA HIS A 103 17.29 -4.14 -47.55
C HIS A 103 16.24 -4.86 -46.68
N LEU A 104 15.20 -5.42 -47.30
CA LEU A 104 14.15 -6.16 -46.58
C LEU A 104 14.70 -7.38 -45.83
N LYS A 105 15.67 -8.12 -46.40
CA LYS A 105 16.33 -9.23 -45.72
C LYS A 105 17.05 -8.79 -44.45
N GLN A 106 17.73 -7.64 -44.52
CA GLN A 106 18.47 -7.09 -43.38
C GLN A 106 17.53 -6.56 -42.30
N GLU A 107 16.44 -5.89 -42.66
CA GLU A 107 15.42 -5.49 -41.69
C GLU A 107 14.79 -6.69 -41.00
N LEU A 108 14.48 -7.75 -41.76
CA LEU A 108 13.93 -8.98 -41.20
C LEU A 108 14.93 -9.65 -40.25
N ALA A 109 16.22 -9.67 -40.59
CA ALA A 109 17.28 -10.15 -39.69
C ALA A 109 17.37 -9.31 -38.40
N ARG A 110 17.30 -7.97 -38.51
CA ARG A 110 17.28 -7.05 -37.36
C ARG A 110 16.09 -7.32 -36.46
N VAL A 111 14.87 -7.32 -37.01
CA VAL A 111 13.62 -7.56 -36.27
C VAL A 111 13.61 -8.95 -35.62
N ARG A 112 14.17 -9.98 -36.28
CA ARG A 112 14.36 -11.31 -35.66
C ARG A 112 15.33 -11.28 -34.50
N GLY A 113 16.41 -10.50 -34.59
CA GLY A 113 17.36 -10.28 -33.49
C GLY A 113 16.68 -9.61 -32.30
N GLU A 114 16.00 -8.50 -32.53
CA GLU A 114 15.24 -7.75 -31.50
C GLU A 114 14.17 -8.62 -30.84
N LYS A 115 13.40 -9.40 -31.63
CA LYS A 115 12.39 -10.32 -31.08
C LYS A 115 13.01 -11.41 -30.21
N ARG A 116 14.20 -11.92 -30.55
CA ARG A 116 14.91 -12.92 -29.73
C ARG A 116 15.45 -12.29 -28.44
N ALA A 117 16.02 -11.09 -28.53
CA ALA A 117 16.49 -10.34 -27.36
C ALA A 117 15.35 -10.04 -26.40
N GLY A 118 14.24 -9.46 -26.89
CA GLY A 118 13.05 -9.19 -26.09
C GLY A 118 12.39 -10.46 -25.55
N GLY A 119 12.45 -11.57 -26.28
CA GLY A 119 12.01 -12.87 -25.78
C GLY A 119 12.83 -13.38 -24.59
N GLY A 120 14.15 -13.13 -24.59
CA GLY A 120 15.03 -13.42 -23.47
C GLY A 120 14.73 -12.55 -22.24
N GLU A 121 14.51 -11.25 -22.44
CA GLU A 121 14.13 -10.32 -21.37
C GLU A 121 12.78 -10.69 -20.75
N LEU A 122 11.78 -11.04 -21.57
CA LEU A 122 10.46 -11.45 -21.09
C LEU A 122 10.52 -12.77 -20.31
N ALA A 123 11.36 -13.73 -20.73
CA ALA A 123 11.59 -14.95 -19.99
C ALA A 123 12.26 -14.68 -18.63
N ALA A 124 13.27 -13.81 -18.59
CA ALA A 124 13.94 -13.41 -17.35
C ALA A 124 12.99 -12.70 -16.39
N LEU A 125 12.17 -11.76 -16.90
CA LEU A 125 11.18 -11.05 -16.12
C LEU A 125 10.11 -11.98 -15.55
N LYS A 126 9.69 -12.99 -16.34
CA LYS A 126 8.78 -14.04 -15.88
C LYS A 126 9.39 -14.87 -14.75
N THR A 127 10.64 -15.32 -14.89
CA THR A 127 11.34 -16.05 -13.83
C THR A 127 11.45 -15.22 -12.55
N HIS A 128 11.73 -13.93 -12.66
CA HIS A 128 11.78 -13.03 -11.51
C HIS A 128 10.40 -12.86 -10.84
N ALA A 129 9.32 -12.74 -11.63
CA ALA A 129 7.96 -12.69 -11.10
C ALA A 129 7.56 -13.98 -10.37
N ASP A 130 7.92 -15.14 -10.92
CA ASP A 130 7.66 -16.45 -10.29
C ASP A 130 8.47 -16.60 -8.99
N GLN A 131 9.71 -16.10 -8.94
CA GLN A 131 10.52 -16.07 -7.72
C GLN A 131 9.88 -15.19 -6.63
N LEU A 132 9.47 -13.97 -6.98
CA LEU A 132 8.78 -13.06 -6.06
C LEU A 132 7.46 -13.63 -5.55
N ALA A 133 6.70 -14.31 -6.42
CA ALA A 133 5.48 -15.01 -6.02
C ALA A 133 5.76 -16.09 -4.96
N GLY A 134 6.80 -16.90 -5.18
CA GLY A 134 7.24 -17.90 -4.20
C GLY A 134 7.74 -17.29 -2.89
N GLU A 135 8.41 -16.14 -2.92
CA GLU A 135 8.82 -15.43 -1.71
C GLU A 135 7.64 -14.86 -0.92
N LEU A 136 6.64 -14.30 -1.61
CA LEU A 136 5.41 -13.81 -1.00
C LEU A 136 4.62 -14.95 -0.35
N GLU A 137 4.52 -16.11 -1.00
CA GLU A 137 3.87 -17.29 -0.45
C GLU A 137 4.54 -17.74 0.86
N ARG A 138 5.88 -17.88 0.87
CA ARG A 138 6.65 -18.20 2.08
C ARG A 138 6.52 -17.13 3.17
N ALA A 139 6.39 -15.86 2.81
CA ALA A 139 6.16 -14.79 3.78
C ALA A 139 4.76 -14.89 4.42
N LEU A 140 3.74 -15.21 3.63
CA LEU A 140 2.38 -15.42 4.11
C LEU A 140 2.27 -16.66 5.01
N GLU A 141 2.95 -17.75 4.67
CA GLU A 141 3.02 -18.94 5.53
C GLU A 141 3.68 -18.64 6.88
N ARG A 142 4.81 -17.91 6.88
CA ARG A 142 5.47 -17.46 8.11
C ARG A 142 4.56 -16.55 8.94
N ALA A 143 3.82 -15.64 8.30
CA ALA A 143 2.87 -14.78 8.98
C ALA A 143 1.72 -15.59 9.62
N ARG A 144 1.15 -16.56 8.90
CA ARG A 144 0.14 -17.48 9.44
C ARG A 144 0.67 -18.27 10.64
N HIS A 145 1.90 -18.77 10.56
CA HIS A 145 2.52 -19.48 11.67
C HIS A 145 2.68 -18.58 12.91
N ALA A 146 3.19 -17.36 12.73
CA ALA A 146 3.31 -16.38 13.81
C ALA A 146 1.93 -16.00 14.42
N GLU A 147 0.88 -15.91 13.60
CA GLU A 147 -0.49 -15.69 14.09
C GLU A 147 -1.00 -16.86 14.94
N THR A 148 -0.72 -18.11 14.53
CA THR A 148 -1.07 -19.29 15.34
C THR A 148 -0.32 -19.32 16.66
N GLU A 149 0.99 -19.02 16.67
CA GLU A 149 1.80 -18.93 17.88
C GLU A 149 1.30 -17.83 18.82
N ARG A 150 0.99 -16.65 18.26
CA ARG A 150 0.38 -15.56 19.03
C ARG A 150 -0.92 -16.00 19.68
N GLY A 151 -1.78 -16.73 18.96
CA GLY A 151 -3.02 -17.27 19.51
C GLY A 151 -2.79 -18.21 20.70
N LEU A 152 -1.77 -19.06 20.64
CA LEU A 152 -1.37 -19.93 21.76
C LEU A 152 -0.85 -19.13 22.96
N LEU A 153 -0.05 -18.08 22.71
CA LEU A 153 0.45 -17.21 23.77
C LEU A 153 -0.67 -16.44 24.47
N VAL A 154 -1.65 -15.91 23.73
CA VAL A 154 -2.82 -15.24 24.32
C VAL A 154 -3.57 -16.20 25.25
N ARG A 155 -3.85 -17.44 24.81
CA ARG A 155 -4.49 -18.44 25.67
C ARG A 155 -3.71 -18.72 26.95
N ARG A 156 -2.38 -18.83 26.88
CA ARG A 156 -1.53 -19.02 28.07
C ARG A 156 -1.60 -17.82 29.02
N VAL A 157 -1.63 -16.60 28.49
CA VAL A 157 -1.77 -15.38 29.31
C VAL A 157 -3.14 -15.37 29.99
N ASP A 158 -4.21 -15.72 29.28
CA ASP A 158 -5.57 -15.81 29.86
C ASP A 158 -5.64 -16.86 30.98
N GLU A 159 -5.03 -18.03 30.78
CA GLU A 159 -4.93 -19.08 31.81
C GLU A 159 -4.13 -18.61 33.04
N GLN A 160 -3.05 -17.85 32.84
CA GLN A 160 -2.26 -17.29 33.94
C GLN A 160 -3.03 -16.21 34.70
N GLU A 161 -3.74 -15.34 33.98
CA GLU A 161 -4.58 -14.31 34.57
C GLU A 161 -5.70 -14.94 35.41
N GLN A 162 -6.35 -15.99 34.92
CA GLN A 162 -7.34 -16.74 35.68
C GLN A 162 -6.75 -17.36 36.97
N LYS A 163 -5.54 -17.92 36.91
CA LYS A 163 -4.82 -18.44 38.09
C LYS A 163 -4.45 -17.34 39.08
N LEU A 164 -4.08 -16.15 38.61
CA LEU A 164 -3.79 -15.01 39.48
C LEU A 164 -5.06 -14.53 40.17
N GLN A 165 -6.18 -14.45 39.45
CA GLN A 165 -7.47 -14.07 40.02
C GLN A 165 -7.94 -15.07 41.09
N SER A 166 -7.78 -16.38 40.85
CA SER A 166 -8.11 -17.40 41.85
C SER A 166 -7.18 -17.37 43.07
N ALA A 167 -5.88 -17.11 42.88
CA ALA A 167 -4.95 -16.92 43.99
C ALA A 167 -5.28 -15.67 44.82
N GLN A 168 -5.69 -14.57 44.17
CA GLN A 168 -6.12 -13.34 44.84
C GLN A 168 -7.41 -13.56 45.64
N SER A 169 -8.40 -14.25 45.09
CA SER A 169 -9.64 -14.56 45.82
C SER A 169 -9.36 -15.45 47.02
N TYR A 170 -8.51 -16.48 46.87
CA TYR A 170 -8.06 -17.32 47.97
C TYR A 170 -7.32 -16.52 49.05
N THR A 171 -6.45 -15.58 48.68
CA THR A 171 -5.75 -14.71 49.63
C THR A 171 -6.73 -13.84 50.43
N ARG A 172 -7.74 -13.28 49.77
CA ARG A 172 -8.80 -12.50 50.45
C ARG A 172 -9.63 -13.37 51.40
N GLN A 173 -9.91 -14.61 51.01
CA GLN A 173 -10.61 -15.56 51.88
C GLN A 173 -9.76 -15.87 53.12
N LEU A 174 -8.47 -16.18 52.95
CA LEU A 174 -7.56 -16.41 54.07
C LEU A 174 -7.43 -15.19 54.99
N GLN A 175 -7.40 -13.98 54.42
CA GLN A 175 -7.41 -12.75 55.22
C GLN A 175 -8.69 -12.62 56.04
N ALA A 176 -9.85 -12.92 55.47
CA ALA A 176 -11.13 -12.90 56.18
C ALA A 176 -11.18 -13.95 57.30
N GLU A 177 -10.69 -15.17 57.04
CA GLU A 177 -10.58 -16.25 58.04
C GLU A 177 -9.63 -15.85 59.18
N LEU A 178 -8.48 -15.25 58.86
CA LEU A 178 -7.51 -14.79 59.86
C LEU A 178 -8.08 -13.66 60.71
N THR A 179 -8.81 -12.71 60.12
CA THR A 179 -9.51 -11.66 60.89
C THR A 179 -10.59 -12.24 61.80
N ALA A 180 -11.37 -13.22 61.34
CA ALA A 180 -12.38 -13.88 62.16
C ALA A 180 -11.77 -14.65 63.34
N GLN A 181 -10.64 -15.34 63.13
CA GLN A 181 -9.90 -15.99 64.19
C GLN A 181 -9.31 -14.99 65.19
N HIS A 182 -8.78 -13.86 64.72
CA HIS A 182 -8.27 -12.80 65.58
C HIS A 182 -9.38 -12.22 66.48
N ASP A 183 -10.55 -11.93 65.92
CA ASP A 183 -11.70 -11.44 66.66
C ASP A 183 -12.18 -12.44 67.73
N GLN A 184 -12.16 -13.74 67.38
CA GLN A 184 -12.47 -14.81 68.34
C GLN A 184 -11.47 -14.85 69.50
N VAL A 185 -10.17 -14.70 69.22
CA VAL A 185 -9.12 -14.64 70.26
C VAL A 185 -9.34 -13.42 71.17
N VAL A 186 -9.64 -12.26 70.60
CA VAL A 186 -9.93 -11.04 71.38
C VAL A 186 -11.16 -11.23 72.27
N LEU A 187 -12.20 -11.90 71.78
CA LEU A 187 -13.40 -12.21 72.54
C LEU A 187 -13.08 -13.13 73.72
N VAL A 188 -12.36 -14.24 73.48
CA VAL A 188 -11.94 -15.17 74.54
C VAL A 188 -11.04 -14.49 75.57
N GLN A 189 -10.14 -13.60 75.14
CA GLN A 189 -9.30 -12.82 76.07
C GLN A 189 -10.14 -11.93 77.00
N ARG A 190 -11.18 -11.27 76.47
CA ARG A 190 -12.11 -10.47 77.27
C ARG A 190 -12.90 -11.33 78.25
N GLU A 191 -13.37 -12.50 77.82
CA GLU A 191 -14.06 -13.45 78.71
C GLU A 191 -13.15 -13.90 79.85
N VAL A 192 -11.90 -14.28 79.56
CA VAL A 192 -10.90 -14.65 80.58
C VAL A 192 -10.64 -13.50 81.55
N GLU A 193 -10.58 -12.25 81.06
CA GLU A 193 -10.39 -11.09 81.91
C GLU A 193 -11.59 -10.87 82.85
N VAL A 194 -12.81 -11.02 82.35
CA VAL A 194 -14.04 -10.95 83.16
C VAL A 194 -14.04 -12.07 84.22
N LEU A 195 -13.74 -13.31 83.84
CA LEU A 195 -13.67 -14.44 84.76
C LEU A 195 -12.59 -14.26 85.83
N ARG A 196 -11.43 -13.69 85.49
CA ARG A 196 -10.39 -13.33 86.46
C ARG A 196 -10.86 -12.28 87.45
N ARG A 197 -11.56 -11.24 86.98
CA ARG A 197 -12.14 -10.20 87.86
C ARG A 197 -13.19 -10.82 88.80
N GLN A 198 -14.07 -11.67 88.29
CA GLN A 198 -15.07 -12.38 89.10
C GLN A 198 -14.43 -13.27 90.16
N ASN A 199 -13.43 -14.10 89.80
CA ASN A 199 -12.69 -14.92 90.76
C ASN A 199 -12.01 -14.07 91.83
N LYS A 200 -11.42 -12.93 91.45
CA LYS A 200 -10.82 -12.01 92.41
C LYS A 200 -11.86 -11.46 93.38
N THR A 201 -13.02 -11.00 92.89
CA THR A 201 -14.11 -10.52 93.74
C THR A 201 -14.59 -11.60 94.71
N LEU A 202 -14.76 -12.84 94.25
CA LEU A 202 -15.15 -13.97 95.11
C LEU A 202 -14.09 -14.30 96.17
N LEU A 203 -12.80 -14.20 95.84
CA LEU A 203 -11.71 -14.37 96.80
C LEU A 203 -11.67 -13.24 97.84
N ASP A 204 -11.86 -11.99 97.39
CA ASP A 204 -11.91 -10.82 98.27
C ASP A 204 -13.15 -10.88 99.20
N GLU A 205 -14.29 -11.33 98.69
CA GLU A 205 -15.50 -11.60 99.49
C GLU A 205 -15.26 -12.70 100.52
N ASN A 206 -14.75 -13.87 100.10
CA ASN A 206 -14.46 -14.97 101.03
C ASN A 206 -13.43 -14.59 102.10
N THR A 207 -12.39 -13.85 101.76
CA THR A 207 -11.41 -13.38 102.76
C THR A 207 -12.02 -12.35 103.71
N ALA A 208 -12.92 -11.48 103.25
CA ALA A 208 -13.66 -10.56 104.12
C ALA A 208 -14.60 -11.32 105.10
N THR A 209 -15.27 -12.39 104.65
CA THR A 209 -16.10 -13.23 105.53
C THR A 209 -15.25 -14.04 106.52
N THR A 210 -14.07 -14.52 106.10
CA THR A 210 -13.17 -15.31 106.96
C THR A 210 -12.37 -14.43 107.93
N SER A 211 -12.16 -13.14 107.63
CA SER A 211 -11.43 -12.21 108.52
C SER A 211 -12.26 -11.72 109.72
N SER A 212 -13.55 -12.09 109.82
CA SER A 212 -14.40 -11.78 110.98
C SER A 212 -14.44 -12.89 112.04
N GLU A 213 -13.80 -14.03 111.81
CA GLU A 213 -13.60 -15.09 112.80
C GLU A 213 -12.15 -15.57 112.70
N THR A 214 -11.46 -15.64 113.84
CA THR A 214 -10.15 -16.30 114.04
C THR A 214 -8.92 -15.39 114.02
N LEU A 215 -8.60 -14.90 115.22
CA LEU A 215 -7.26 -14.69 115.76
C LEU A 215 -6.46 -16.02 115.84
N GLU A 216 -5.14 -15.90 115.66
CA GLU A 216 -4.05 -16.83 116.00
C GLU A 216 -3.67 -17.99 115.04
N GLY A 217 -2.38 -18.01 114.65
CA GLY A 217 -1.68 -19.19 114.13
C GLY A 217 -0.56 -18.87 113.13
N ALA A 218 0.70 -19.12 113.52
CA ALA A 218 1.91 -18.61 112.87
C ALA A 218 2.74 -19.69 112.11
N VAL A 219 3.42 -19.26 111.01
CA VAL A 219 4.67 -19.77 110.34
C VAL A 219 4.72 -21.22 109.78
N PRO A 220 5.74 -21.68 108.98
CA PRO A 220 6.68 -21.07 108.00
C PRO A 220 6.83 -21.83 106.63
N ALA A 221 7.51 -21.17 105.67
CA ALA A 221 8.43 -21.61 104.58
C ALA A 221 8.42 -23.05 103.97
N VAL A 222 8.62 -23.14 102.63
CA VAL A 222 9.39 -24.17 101.83
C VAL A 222 9.26 -23.78 100.33
N SER A 223 10.32 -23.34 99.60
CA SER A 223 11.36 -24.11 98.85
C SER A 223 10.75 -25.06 97.80
N THR A 224 10.98 -24.99 96.47
CA THR A 224 12.15 -25.34 95.63
C THR A 224 11.68 -25.20 94.15
N GLN A 225 12.37 -24.53 93.21
CA GLN A 225 13.56 -24.93 92.44
C GLN A 225 13.26 -25.54 91.04
N ALA A 226 13.95 -24.99 90.04
CA ALA A 226 14.43 -25.55 88.77
C ALA A 226 13.47 -26.03 87.66
N GLY A 227 13.82 -25.60 86.44
CA GLY A 227 13.31 -26.09 85.17
C GLY A 227 13.96 -25.37 83.99
N GLU A 228 15.30 -25.36 83.95
CA GLU A 228 16.07 -25.22 82.70
C GLU A 228 15.88 -26.49 81.85
N GLY A 229 15.86 -26.36 80.52
CA GLY A 229 15.82 -27.46 79.55
C GLY A 229 14.97 -27.09 78.33
N GLU A 230 15.52 -26.36 77.36
CA GLU A 230 16.00 -26.93 76.09
C GLU A 230 14.88 -27.43 75.16
N ALA A 231 14.63 -26.69 74.08
CA ALA A 231 14.16 -27.22 72.80
C ALA A 231 14.53 -26.25 71.66
N GLU A 232 15.67 -26.57 71.05
CA GLU A 232 15.87 -26.71 69.62
C GLU A 232 15.46 -25.58 68.65
N GLN A 233 16.51 -25.08 68.01
CA GLN A 233 16.58 -24.88 66.55
C GLN A 233 15.77 -23.72 65.97
N ASN A 234 16.33 -22.55 66.23
CA ASN A 234 16.72 -21.61 65.18
C ASN A 234 17.27 -22.34 63.92
N ALA A 235 16.39 -22.60 62.96
CA ALA A 235 16.76 -22.85 61.57
C ALA A 235 15.74 -22.15 60.66
N ARG A 236 15.80 -20.82 60.66
CA ARG A 236 15.11 -19.99 59.67
C ARG A 236 15.83 -20.21 58.33
N PRO A 237 15.18 -20.71 57.26
CA PRO A 237 15.80 -20.74 55.95
C PRO A 237 15.96 -19.29 55.49
N SER A 238 17.20 -18.82 55.44
CA SER A 238 17.60 -17.64 54.69
C SER A 238 17.28 -17.89 53.22
N LEU A 239 16.10 -17.45 52.78
CA LEU A 239 15.79 -17.25 51.37
C LEU A 239 16.79 -16.22 50.82
N PRO A 240 17.41 -16.48 49.65
CA PRO A 240 18.31 -15.51 49.03
C PRO A 240 17.56 -14.20 48.75
N PRO A 241 18.26 -13.05 48.82
CA PRO A 241 17.66 -11.77 48.50
C PRO A 241 17.12 -11.84 47.07
N ARG A 242 15.81 -11.79 46.94
CA ARG A 242 15.16 -11.63 45.65
C ARG A 242 15.41 -10.17 45.27
N ASP A 243 16.36 -9.97 44.37
CA ASP A 243 16.57 -8.71 43.67
C ASP A 243 15.26 -8.30 43.01
N VAL A 244 14.47 -7.49 43.70
CA VAL A 244 13.35 -6.77 43.11
C VAL A 244 14.01 -5.56 42.46
N PRO A 245 14.14 -5.49 41.12
CA PRO A 245 14.58 -4.26 40.49
C PRO A 245 13.55 -3.20 40.88
N THR A 246 13.99 -2.28 41.74
CA THR A 246 13.23 -1.10 42.10
C THR A 246 13.19 -0.26 40.84
N SER A 247 12.23 -0.56 39.97
CA SER A 247 11.93 0.21 38.77
C SER A 247 11.56 1.59 39.25
N THR A 248 12.54 2.48 39.20
CA THR A 248 12.42 3.88 39.56
C THR A 248 11.67 4.54 38.42
N PHE A 249 10.36 4.27 38.33
CA PHE A 249 9.45 5.04 37.52
C PHE A 249 9.35 6.42 38.15
N LYS A 250 10.28 7.29 37.77
CA LYS A 250 10.17 8.72 37.97
C LYS A 250 8.98 9.16 37.12
N PRO A 251 7.85 9.62 37.71
CA PRO A 251 6.77 10.16 36.92
C PRO A 251 7.34 11.34 36.12
N LEU A 252 7.35 11.23 34.79
CA LEU A 252 7.61 12.36 33.91
C LEU A 252 6.49 13.37 34.17
N ILE A 253 6.77 14.37 35.00
CA ILE A 253 6.00 15.59 35.04
C ILE A 253 6.16 16.20 33.64
N PRO A 254 5.06 16.46 32.91
CA PRO A 254 5.13 17.06 31.59
C PRO A 254 5.83 18.42 31.72
N THR A 255 6.99 18.53 31.09
CA THR A 255 7.74 19.77 30.97
C THR A 255 6.82 20.82 30.32
N PRO A 256 6.65 22.02 30.90
CA PRO A 256 5.84 23.05 30.28
C PRO A 256 6.41 23.37 28.89
N PRO A 257 5.54 23.64 27.90
CA PRO A 257 5.98 23.87 26.53
C PRO A 257 6.93 25.08 26.46
N PRO A 258 7.96 25.03 25.59
CA PRO A 258 8.85 26.17 25.38
C PRO A 258 8.07 27.37 24.86
N ALA A 259 8.47 28.58 25.29
CA ALA A 259 7.81 29.87 25.04
C ALA A 259 7.69 30.30 23.54
N ASP A 260 7.95 29.41 22.59
CA ASP A 260 7.85 29.61 21.13
C ASP A 260 6.48 29.22 20.53
N GLU A 261 5.50 28.85 21.36
CA GLU A 261 4.15 28.40 20.95
C GLU A 261 3.40 29.32 19.95
N PRO A 262 3.42 30.68 20.04
CA PRO A 262 2.56 31.48 19.16
C PRO A 262 2.99 31.47 17.68
N LYS A 263 4.26 31.12 17.37
CA LYS A 263 4.72 30.96 15.98
C LYS A 263 4.46 29.55 15.43
N ARG A 264 4.49 28.52 16.27
CA ARG A 264 4.25 27.12 15.85
C ARG A 264 2.77 26.81 15.63
N VAL A 265 1.87 27.39 16.45
CA VAL A 265 0.41 27.29 16.24
C VAL A 265 -0.03 27.96 14.93
N ARG A 266 0.74 28.93 14.41
CA ARG A 266 0.45 29.59 13.12
C ARG A 266 0.76 28.73 11.88
N LEU A 267 1.52 27.64 12.01
CA LEU A 267 1.90 26.78 10.87
C LEU A 267 0.98 25.55 10.71
N LEU A 268 0.30 25.12 11.77
CA LEU A 268 -0.62 23.99 11.74
C LEU A 268 -2.03 24.44 11.28
N GLY A 269 -2.45 24.00 10.10
CA GLY A 269 -3.80 24.20 9.55
C GLY A 269 -3.94 25.27 8.44
N ARG A 270 -2.83 25.56 7.75
CA ARG A 270 -2.84 26.23 6.43
C ARG A 270 -2.39 25.30 5.30
N ALA A 271 -2.68 24.00 5.43
CA ALA A 271 -2.41 23.08 4.33
C ALA A 271 -3.42 23.33 3.21
N ASP A 272 -2.91 23.65 2.03
CA ASP A 272 -3.69 23.78 0.80
C ASP A 272 -3.52 22.54 -0.10
N THR A 273 -2.49 21.73 0.16
CA THR A 273 -2.25 20.45 -0.51
C THR A 273 -2.37 19.25 0.43
N SER A 274 -2.65 18.07 -0.15
CA SER A 274 -2.69 16.80 0.59
C SER A 274 -1.35 16.47 1.26
N GLU A 275 -0.24 16.85 0.64
CA GLU A 275 1.12 16.62 1.15
C GLU A 275 1.41 17.50 2.37
N GLU A 276 1.08 18.79 2.31
CA GLU A 276 1.20 19.71 3.45
C GLU A 276 0.35 19.26 4.64
N PHE A 277 -0.86 18.78 4.39
CA PHE A 277 -1.72 18.25 5.45
C PHE A 277 -1.11 16.99 6.06
N THR A 278 -0.48 16.13 5.25
CA THR A 278 0.18 14.91 5.74
C THR A 278 1.34 15.30 6.65
N ALA A 279 2.14 16.27 6.22
CA ALA A 279 3.27 16.80 6.98
C ALA A 279 2.81 17.43 8.31
N GLN A 280 1.71 18.18 8.31
CA GLN A 280 1.14 18.75 9.54
C GLN A 280 0.63 17.66 10.49
N LEU A 281 -0.01 16.61 9.96
CA LEU A 281 -0.47 15.47 10.75
C LEU A 281 0.71 14.66 11.34
N GLN A 282 1.77 14.46 10.57
CA GLN A 282 3.02 13.83 11.03
C GLN A 282 3.73 14.69 12.08
N ALA A 283 3.75 16.02 11.93
CA ALA A 283 4.32 16.92 12.92
C ALA A 283 3.55 16.87 14.25
N LEU A 284 2.21 16.78 14.18
CA LEU A 284 1.36 16.56 15.36
C LEU A 284 1.64 15.20 16.01
N HIS A 285 1.78 14.14 15.21
CA HIS A 285 2.13 12.80 15.69
C HIS A 285 3.51 12.78 16.36
N ALA A 286 4.52 13.42 15.76
CA ALA A 286 5.84 13.58 16.35
C ALA A 286 5.79 14.37 17.67
N ARG A 287 5.01 15.45 17.74
CA ARG A 287 4.78 16.22 18.98
C ARG A 287 4.19 15.36 20.09
N ALA A 288 3.30 14.43 19.74
CA ALA A 288 2.66 13.53 20.68
C ALA A 288 3.61 12.42 21.20
N GLY A 289 4.84 12.31 20.67
CA GLY A 289 5.84 11.30 21.04
C GLY A 289 6.17 10.30 19.91
N GLY A 290 5.70 10.55 18.69
CA GLY A 290 6.03 9.76 17.50
C GLY A 290 5.48 8.33 17.52
N THR A 291 6.09 7.46 16.71
CA THR A 291 5.64 6.06 16.50
C THR A 291 5.78 5.18 17.74
N GLU A 292 6.70 5.49 18.66
CA GLU A 292 6.93 4.70 19.87
C GLU A 292 5.82 4.91 20.92
N VAL A 293 5.38 6.15 21.13
CA VAL A 293 4.36 6.50 22.14
C VAL A 293 2.93 6.37 21.58
N TRP A 294 2.78 6.63 20.28
CA TRP A 294 1.53 6.52 19.54
C TRP A 294 1.67 5.54 18.38
N PRO A 295 1.81 4.23 18.67
CA PRO A 295 1.78 3.23 17.61
C PRO A 295 0.42 3.24 16.93
N VAL A 296 0.38 2.86 15.65
CA VAL A 296 -0.83 2.77 14.83
C VAL A 296 -1.94 2.00 15.57
N ASP A 297 -1.59 0.93 16.29
CA ASP A 297 -2.54 0.14 17.09
C ASP A 297 -3.28 0.96 18.16
N ARG A 298 -2.61 1.94 18.79
CA ARG A 298 -3.21 2.82 19.81
C ARG A 298 -4.13 3.87 19.18
N LEU A 299 -3.72 4.41 18.03
CA LEU A 299 -4.54 5.37 17.27
C LEU A 299 -5.81 4.72 16.74
N VAL A 300 -5.74 3.46 16.31
CA VAL A 300 -6.92 2.70 15.90
C VAL A 300 -7.88 2.48 17.07
N GLY A 301 -7.38 2.29 18.30
CA GLY A 301 -8.23 2.18 19.50
C GLY A 301 -9.07 3.42 19.81
N LEU A 302 -8.73 4.58 19.23
CA LEU A 302 -9.53 5.81 19.33
C LEU A 302 -10.62 5.91 18.24
N SER A 303 -10.59 5.03 17.24
CA SER A 303 -11.61 4.92 16.19
C SER A 303 -12.84 4.18 16.71
N PRO A 304 -14.08 4.64 16.42
CA PRO A 304 -15.33 4.05 16.90
C PRO A 304 -15.64 2.63 16.38
N SER A 305 -14.77 2.03 15.56
CA SER A 305 -15.12 0.91 14.69
C SER A 305 -15.70 -0.32 15.43
N ARG A 306 -15.46 -0.50 16.73
CA ARG A 306 -16.25 -1.36 17.65
C ARG A 306 -15.78 -1.19 19.10
N PRO A 307 -16.68 -1.06 20.09
CA PRO A 307 -16.29 -1.00 21.50
C PRO A 307 -15.72 -2.31 22.08
N TYR A 308 -15.77 -3.43 21.34
CA TYR A 308 -15.38 -4.76 21.84
C TYR A 308 -14.51 -5.59 20.88
N GLY A 309 -13.83 -4.95 19.92
CA GLY A 309 -12.92 -5.64 19.02
C GLY A 309 -11.58 -4.94 18.98
N GLY A 310 -10.49 -5.70 19.03
CA GLY A 310 -9.16 -5.16 18.75
C GLY A 310 -9.09 -4.47 17.37
N PRO A 311 -8.06 -3.64 17.13
CA PRO A 311 -7.91 -2.89 15.89
C PRO A 311 -7.96 -3.83 14.68
N THR A 312 -8.95 -3.64 13.79
CA THR A 312 -9.09 -4.45 12.58
C THR A 312 -7.89 -4.20 11.65
N ARG A 313 -7.57 -5.16 10.78
CA ARG A 313 -6.53 -4.99 9.77
C ARG A 313 -6.83 -3.80 8.86
N GLU A 314 -8.10 -3.56 8.55
CA GLU A 314 -8.57 -2.44 7.75
C GLU A 314 -8.30 -1.10 8.43
N ASP A 315 -8.60 -0.95 9.73
CA ASP A 315 -8.35 0.28 10.46
C ASP A 315 -6.85 0.63 10.54
N ARG A 316 -5.98 -0.40 10.68
CA ARG A 316 -4.51 -0.20 10.66
C ARG A 316 -4.00 0.21 9.29
N LEU A 317 -4.50 -0.42 8.23
CA LEU A 317 -4.17 -0.04 6.86
C LEU A 317 -4.65 1.37 6.53
N LEU A 318 -5.84 1.75 7.03
CA LEU A 318 -6.37 3.10 6.90
C LEU A 318 -5.46 4.12 7.60
N MET A 319 -5.14 3.95 8.88
CA MET A 319 -4.22 4.85 9.58
C MET A 319 -2.87 4.94 8.85
N SER A 320 -2.28 3.80 8.49
CA SER A 320 -1.05 3.74 7.71
C SER A 320 -1.14 4.60 6.45
N ARG A 321 -2.20 4.42 5.64
CA ARG A 321 -2.45 5.20 4.42
C ARG A 321 -2.62 6.69 4.68
N TRP A 322 -3.21 7.10 5.80
CA TRP A 322 -3.37 8.52 6.12
C TRP A 322 -2.01 9.18 6.34
N PHE A 323 -1.14 8.53 7.10
CA PHE A 323 0.17 9.08 7.45
C PHE A 323 1.23 8.88 6.35
N THR A 324 1.10 7.88 5.47
CA THR A 324 2.08 7.59 4.40
C THR A 324 1.66 8.05 3.02
N MET A 325 0.37 7.93 2.66
CA MET A 325 -0.12 8.21 1.31
C MET A 325 -1.00 9.47 1.21
N GLY A 326 -1.32 10.12 2.33
CA GLY A 326 -2.23 11.27 2.34
C GLY A 326 -3.67 10.90 1.93
N GLU A 327 -4.07 9.64 2.09
CA GLU A 327 -5.42 9.17 1.75
C GLU A 327 -6.37 9.33 2.93
N TYR A 328 -6.86 10.54 3.19
CA TYR A 328 -7.74 10.82 4.32
C TYR A 328 -9.13 10.17 4.19
N PRO A 329 -9.80 9.83 5.31
CA PRO A 329 -11.16 9.27 5.28
C PRO A 329 -12.13 10.30 4.75
N GLN A 330 -13.28 9.90 4.21
CA GLN A 330 -14.34 10.84 3.82
C GLN A 330 -15.07 11.47 5.02
N ASP A 331 -15.05 10.78 6.17
CA ASP A 331 -15.67 11.23 7.41
C ASP A 331 -14.65 11.93 8.31
N TRP A 332 -14.78 13.26 8.39
CA TRP A 332 -13.97 14.13 9.26
C TRP A 332 -14.00 13.69 10.74
N ARG A 333 -15.12 13.14 11.23
CA ARG A 333 -15.27 12.77 12.66
C ARG A 333 -14.29 11.69 13.09
N ARG A 334 -13.84 10.84 12.16
CA ARG A 334 -12.82 9.82 12.44
C ARG A 334 -11.46 10.45 12.65
N LEU A 335 -11.10 11.40 11.79
CA LEU A 335 -9.83 12.11 11.87
C LEU A 335 -9.78 13.03 13.10
N GLU A 336 -10.88 13.71 13.43
CA GLU A 336 -10.98 14.58 14.60
C GLU A 336 -10.60 13.88 15.91
N ARG A 337 -11.04 12.63 16.12
CA ARG A 337 -10.70 11.89 17.35
C ARG A 337 -9.23 11.51 17.41
N VAL A 338 -8.66 11.12 16.28
CA VAL A 338 -7.22 10.84 16.17
C VAL A 338 -6.43 12.11 16.50
N LEU A 339 -6.82 13.25 15.94
CA LEU A 339 -6.19 14.55 16.24
C LEU A 339 -6.27 14.88 17.74
N ARG A 340 -7.46 14.76 18.36
CA ARG A 340 -7.63 14.98 19.81
C ARG A 340 -6.81 14.00 20.64
N GLY A 341 -6.73 12.74 20.21
CA GLY A 341 -5.89 11.71 20.82
C GLY A 341 -4.42 12.10 20.82
N LEU A 342 -3.93 12.64 19.72
CA LEU A 342 -2.57 13.17 19.58
C LEU A 342 -2.33 14.48 20.35
N GLY A 343 -3.30 14.94 21.14
CA GLY A 343 -3.18 16.18 21.90
C GLY A 343 -3.31 17.44 21.05
N ALA A 344 -4.05 17.39 19.93
CA ALA A 344 -4.45 18.61 19.24
C ALA A 344 -5.39 19.45 20.12
N SER A 345 -5.10 20.74 20.23
CA SER A 345 -5.99 21.71 20.87
C SER A 345 -7.27 21.91 20.05
N SER A 346 -8.34 22.41 20.67
CA SER A 346 -9.61 22.72 19.97
C SER A 346 -9.43 23.69 18.79
N LEU A 347 -8.46 24.61 18.90
CA LEU A 347 -8.13 25.53 17.81
C LEU A 347 -7.48 24.78 16.64
N GLU A 348 -6.51 23.91 16.91
CA GLU A 348 -5.86 23.08 15.88
C GLU A 348 -6.85 22.14 15.20
N VAL A 349 -7.76 21.51 15.95
CA VAL A 349 -8.81 20.67 15.35
C VAL A 349 -9.66 21.48 14.36
N LYS A 350 -10.00 22.73 14.69
CA LYS A 350 -10.75 23.62 13.80
C LYS A 350 -9.93 24.06 12.57
N THR A 351 -8.62 24.24 12.69
CA THR A 351 -7.78 24.59 11.53
C THR A 351 -7.51 23.39 10.63
N PHE A 352 -7.33 22.19 11.18
CA PHE A 352 -7.31 20.94 10.42
C PHE A 352 -8.65 20.68 9.73
N SER A 353 -9.81 20.96 10.36
CA SER A 353 -11.12 20.76 9.71
C SER A 353 -11.28 21.66 8.48
N ALA A 354 -10.85 22.93 8.59
CA ALA A 354 -10.88 23.87 7.47
C ALA A 354 -9.93 23.45 6.33
N SER A 355 -8.73 22.99 6.66
CA SER A 355 -7.76 22.50 5.65
C SER A 355 -8.26 21.22 4.97
N TYR A 356 -8.86 20.31 5.74
CA TYR A 356 -9.46 19.09 5.23
C TYR A 356 -10.61 19.37 4.25
N ALA A 357 -11.47 20.36 4.57
CA ALA A 357 -12.53 20.80 3.66
C ALA A 357 -11.96 21.36 2.35
N ARG A 358 -10.95 22.24 2.41
CA ARG A 358 -10.27 22.78 1.22
C ARG A 358 -9.66 21.67 0.36
N ILE A 359 -8.93 20.74 0.96
CA ILE A 359 -8.28 19.62 0.24
C ILE A 359 -9.32 18.70 -0.39
N ARG A 360 -10.47 18.51 0.26
CA ARG A 360 -11.58 17.72 -0.29
C ARG A 360 -12.22 18.41 -1.50
N GLU A 361 -12.38 19.72 -1.46
CA GLU A 361 -12.89 20.51 -2.59
C GLU A 361 -11.89 20.58 -3.75
N THR A 362 -10.58 20.66 -3.46
CA THR A 362 -9.54 20.72 -4.49
C THR A 362 -9.15 19.35 -5.03
N ARG A 363 -9.48 18.24 -4.34
CA ARG A 363 -9.25 16.89 -4.87
C ARG A 363 -10.11 16.75 -6.12
N PRO A 364 -9.50 16.76 -7.32
CA PRO A 364 -10.29 16.60 -8.50
C PRO A 364 -10.88 15.19 -8.43
N THR A 365 -12.17 15.06 -8.70
CA THR A 365 -12.89 13.81 -8.99
C THR A 365 -12.31 13.07 -10.22
N ARG A 366 -11.03 13.29 -10.55
CA ARG A 366 -10.31 12.66 -11.65
C ARG A 366 -10.28 11.15 -11.52
N ALA A 367 -10.22 10.58 -10.31
CA ALA A 367 -10.27 9.13 -10.17
C ALA A 367 -11.63 8.56 -10.62
N SER A 368 -12.76 9.21 -10.29
CA SER A 368 -14.07 8.77 -10.76
C SER A 368 -14.28 9.05 -12.24
N HIS A 369 -13.81 10.19 -12.76
CA HIS A 369 -13.93 10.50 -14.19
C HIS A 369 -13.02 9.65 -15.08
N VAL A 370 -11.80 9.28 -14.62
CA VAL A 370 -10.90 8.39 -15.36
C VAL A 370 -11.41 6.96 -15.31
N ILE A 371 -11.87 6.48 -14.16
CA ILE A 371 -12.48 5.13 -14.07
C ILE A 371 -13.76 5.07 -14.91
N ALA A 372 -14.61 6.09 -14.85
CA ALA A 372 -15.79 6.19 -15.71
C ALA A 372 -15.41 6.23 -17.20
N ALA A 373 -14.40 7.02 -17.58
CA ALA A 373 -13.90 7.11 -18.95
C ALA A 373 -13.34 5.77 -19.46
N VAL A 374 -12.57 5.06 -18.62
CA VAL A 374 -12.02 3.73 -18.92
C VAL A 374 -13.13 2.69 -19.05
N LEU A 375 -14.12 2.70 -18.17
CA LEU A 375 -15.28 1.81 -18.26
C LEU A 375 -16.13 2.08 -19.50
N THR A 376 -16.34 3.36 -19.87
CA THR A 376 -17.01 3.71 -21.13
C THR A 376 -16.22 3.27 -22.36
N LEU A 377 -14.89 3.46 -22.37
CA LEU A 377 -14.04 3.00 -23.48
C LEU A 377 -14.03 1.48 -23.60
N ALA A 378 -13.99 0.76 -22.48
CA ALA A 378 -14.08 -0.71 -22.46
C ALA A 378 -15.44 -1.20 -22.98
N ALA A 379 -16.54 -0.57 -22.58
CA ALA A 379 -17.87 -0.91 -23.09
C ALA A 379 -17.98 -0.66 -24.61
N VAL A 380 -17.49 0.48 -25.10
CA VAL A 380 -17.44 0.80 -26.53
C VAL A 380 -16.60 -0.23 -27.30
N ALA A 381 -15.44 -0.62 -26.77
CA ALA A 381 -14.58 -1.61 -27.41
C ALA A 381 -15.24 -3.00 -27.50
N VAL A 382 -15.95 -3.44 -26.46
CA VAL A 382 -16.67 -4.73 -26.45
C VAL A 382 -17.82 -4.72 -27.47
N ILE A 383 -18.59 -3.63 -27.54
CA ILE A 383 -19.67 -3.48 -28.53
C ILE A 383 -19.10 -3.50 -29.95
N TRP A 384 -18.00 -2.79 -30.20
CA TRP A 384 -17.36 -2.74 -31.51
C TRP A 384 -16.77 -4.09 -31.93
N LEU A 385 -16.08 -4.79 -31.02
CA LEU A 385 -15.58 -6.15 -31.26
C LEU A 385 -16.71 -7.15 -31.53
N GLY A 386 -17.81 -7.06 -30.79
CA GLY A 386 -19.00 -7.89 -31.03
C GLY A 386 -19.63 -7.62 -32.39
N ALA A 387 -19.78 -6.35 -32.79
CA ALA A 387 -20.35 -5.96 -34.07
C ALA A 387 -19.47 -6.41 -35.26
N THR A 388 -18.15 -6.23 -35.16
CA THR A 388 -17.20 -6.66 -36.21
C THR A 388 -17.15 -8.19 -36.34
N ALA A 389 -17.21 -8.93 -35.24
CA ALA A 389 -17.27 -10.39 -35.27
C ALA A 389 -18.54 -10.92 -35.96
N VAL A 390 -19.69 -10.26 -35.77
CA VAL A 390 -20.95 -10.61 -36.43
C VAL A 390 -20.94 -10.27 -37.92
N LEU A 391 -20.31 -9.15 -38.30
CA LEU A 391 -20.17 -8.74 -39.71
C LEU A 391 -19.19 -9.62 -40.49
N GLN A 392 -18.17 -10.18 -39.83
CA GLN A 392 -17.20 -11.09 -40.45
C GLN A 392 -17.60 -12.57 -40.41
N SER A 393 -18.69 -12.91 -39.72
CA SER A 393 -19.17 -14.28 -39.61
C SER A 393 -20.00 -14.66 -40.86
N ASP A 394 -19.39 -15.48 -41.71
CA ASP A 394 -20.03 -16.15 -42.86
C ASP A 394 -21.01 -17.27 -42.44
N THR A 395 -21.32 -17.39 -41.14
CA THR A 395 -22.27 -18.40 -40.68
C THR A 395 -23.69 -18.01 -41.11
N GLU A 396 -24.29 -18.80 -42.00
CA GLU A 396 -25.68 -18.66 -42.47
C GLU A 396 -26.73 -18.79 -41.35
N SER A 397 -26.34 -19.28 -40.18
CA SER A 397 -27.25 -19.44 -39.05
C SER A 397 -27.57 -18.09 -38.41
N TRP A 398 -28.77 -17.58 -38.72
CA TRP A 398 -29.33 -16.38 -38.08
C TRP A 398 -29.37 -16.48 -36.54
N ILE A 399 -29.49 -17.71 -36.00
CA ILE A 399 -29.51 -18.00 -34.57
C ILE A 399 -28.15 -17.71 -33.92
N ALA A 400 -27.04 -18.03 -34.60
CA ALA A 400 -25.71 -17.73 -34.09
C ALA A 400 -25.45 -16.22 -34.04
N LYS A 401 -25.91 -15.48 -35.05
CA LYS A 401 -25.80 -14.02 -35.10
C LYS A 401 -26.61 -13.35 -33.99
N THR A 402 -27.86 -13.78 -33.77
CA THR A 402 -28.69 -13.23 -32.69
C THR A 402 -28.14 -13.54 -31.31
N LEU A 403 -27.66 -14.75 -31.05
CA LEU A 403 -27.03 -15.11 -29.77
C LEU A 403 -25.75 -14.31 -29.49
N THR A 404 -24.94 -14.03 -30.52
CA THR A 404 -23.70 -13.25 -30.37
C THR A 404 -24.01 -11.78 -30.04
N VAL A 405 -25.02 -11.19 -30.70
CA VAL A 405 -25.49 -9.83 -30.40
C VAL A 405 -26.10 -9.76 -29.00
N LEU A 406 -26.93 -10.73 -28.61
CA LEU A 406 -27.50 -10.82 -27.26
C LEU A 406 -26.41 -10.96 -26.19
N GLY A 407 -25.38 -11.77 -26.45
CA GLY A 407 -24.23 -11.92 -25.55
C GLY A 407 -23.43 -10.63 -25.38
N ALA A 408 -23.20 -9.89 -26.47
CA ALA A 408 -22.52 -8.59 -26.43
C ALA A 408 -23.35 -7.53 -25.69
N LEU A 409 -24.68 -7.51 -25.89
CA LEU A 409 -25.58 -6.60 -25.17
C LEU A 409 -25.66 -6.94 -23.68
N ALA A 410 -25.75 -8.23 -23.32
CA ALA A 410 -25.80 -8.66 -21.93
C ALA A 410 -24.48 -8.35 -21.19
N THR A 411 -23.33 -8.59 -21.82
CA THR A 411 -22.02 -8.24 -21.24
C THR A 411 -21.86 -6.74 -21.10
N SER A 412 -22.28 -5.94 -22.09
CA SER A 412 -22.31 -4.48 -21.98
C SER A 412 -23.19 -4.02 -20.82
N ALA A 413 -24.42 -4.55 -20.70
CA ALA A 413 -25.34 -4.22 -19.62
C ALA A 413 -24.79 -4.59 -18.23
N ILE A 414 -24.07 -5.71 -18.10
CA ILE A 414 -23.41 -6.11 -16.84
C ILE A 414 -22.27 -5.16 -16.49
N VAL A 415 -21.37 -4.87 -17.44
CA VAL A 415 -20.25 -3.93 -17.24
C VAL A 415 -20.79 -2.54 -16.86
N TRP A 416 -21.89 -2.13 -17.47
CA TRP A 416 -22.50 -0.84 -17.23
C TRP A 416 -23.26 -0.80 -15.89
N GLY A 417 -24.04 -1.82 -15.56
CA GLY A 417 -24.73 -1.93 -14.27
C GLY A 417 -23.77 -2.03 -13.08
N THR A 418 -22.66 -2.75 -13.24
CA THR A 418 -21.59 -2.80 -12.23
C THR A 418 -20.82 -1.48 -12.14
N GLY A 419 -20.55 -0.81 -13.26
CA GLY A 419 -19.98 0.53 -13.28
C GLY A 419 -20.85 1.58 -12.59
N VAL A 420 -22.12 1.69 -12.99
CA VAL A 420 -23.07 2.70 -12.47
C VAL A 420 -23.40 2.46 -11.00
N SER A 421 -23.60 1.21 -10.57
CA SER A 421 -23.83 0.93 -9.15
C SER A 421 -22.64 1.27 -8.26
N SER A 422 -21.41 1.27 -8.80
CA SER A 422 -20.21 1.68 -8.08
C SER A 422 -20.04 3.20 -7.99
N THR A 423 -20.65 3.96 -8.90
CA THR A 423 -20.59 5.43 -8.92
C THR A 423 -21.79 6.10 -8.25
N LEU A 424 -22.90 5.39 -8.07
CA LEU A 424 -24.06 5.91 -7.35
C LEU A 424 -23.72 6.11 -5.86
N PRO A 425 -23.97 7.30 -5.29
CA PRO A 425 -23.79 7.53 -3.86
C PRO A 425 -24.73 6.60 -3.06
N LYS A 426 -24.23 6.09 -1.92
CA LYS A 426 -25.04 5.25 -1.04
C LYS A 426 -26.27 6.03 -0.55
N PRO A 427 -27.45 5.38 -0.43
CA PRO A 427 -28.72 6.05 -0.14
C PRO A 427 -28.83 6.74 1.24
N ASP A 428 -27.78 6.70 2.07
CA ASP A 428 -27.78 7.26 3.42
C ASP A 428 -27.29 8.72 3.50
N GLU A 429 -27.04 9.40 2.38
CA GLU A 429 -26.60 10.81 2.35
C GLU A 429 -27.80 11.77 2.08
N PRO A 430 -28.33 12.49 3.09
CA PRO A 430 -29.57 13.26 2.98
C PRO A 430 -29.43 14.63 2.28
N SER A 431 -28.50 14.80 1.32
CA SER A 431 -28.21 16.13 0.75
C SER A 431 -28.35 16.29 -0.77
N LEU A 432 -28.84 15.29 -1.50
CA LEU A 432 -28.93 15.34 -2.97
C LEU A 432 -30.37 15.47 -3.49
N HIS A 433 -30.87 16.71 -3.52
CA HIS A 433 -32.05 17.08 -4.32
C HIS A 433 -31.75 18.05 -5.48
N LYS A 434 -30.47 18.32 -5.81
CA LYS A 434 -30.13 19.40 -6.76
C LYS A 434 -29.43 19.00 -8.07
N GLU A 435 -29.07 17.73 -8.27
CA GLU A 435 -28.31 17.30 -9.47
C GLU A 435 -28.98 16.12 -10.23
N TRP A 436 -30.30 16.19 -10.42
CA TRP A 436 -31.03 15.21 -11.24
C TRP A 436 -30.69 15.15 -12.76
N PRO A 437 -30.13 16.17 -13.44
CA PRO A 437 -29.99 16.09 -14.90
C PRO A 437 -28.85 15.18 -15.38
N ALA A 438 -27.78 14.98 -14.61
CA ALA A 438 -26.64 14.17 -15.06
C ALA A 438 -26.94 12.65 -15.00
N ASP A 439 -27.63 12.22 -13.94
CA ASP A 439 -28.00 10.80 -13.76
C ASP A 439 -29.05 10.35 -14.79
N LEU A 440 -29.95 11.26 -15.21
CA LEU A 440 -30.90 10.98 -16.29
C LEU A 440 -30.19 10.73 -17.64
N VAL A 441 -29.16 11.52 -17.98
CA VAL A 441 -28.39 11.31 -19.23
C VAL A 441 -27.67 9.98 -19.21
N ILE A 442 -27.11 9.60 -18.06
CA ILE A 442 -26.48 8.30 -17.85
C ILE A 442 -27.51 7.20 -18.10
N PHE A 443 -28.68 7.22 -17.45
CA PHE A 443 -29.69 6.17 -17.60
C PHE A 443 -30.37 6.10 -18.98
N PHE A 444 -30.61 7.23 -19.65
CA PHE A 444 -31.37 7.24 -20.91
C PHE A 444 -30.52 6.94 -22.14
N ALA A 445 -29.22 7.30 -22.16
CA ALA A 445 -28.33 7.05 -23.29
C ALA A 445 -28.19 5.56 -23.70
N PRO A 446 -28.05 4.58 -22.79
CA PRO A 446 -28.02 3.17 -23.19
C PRO A 446 -29.39 2.65 -23.59
N ALA A 447 -30.48 3.16 -23.04
CA ALA A 447 -31.82 2.79 -23.48
C ALA A 447 -32.10 3.24 -24.92
N THR A 448 -31.70 4.47 -25.28
CA THR A 448 -31.83 4.97 -26.66
C THR A 448 -30.92 4.22 -27.62
N LEU A 449 -29.68 3.92 -27.22
CA LEU A 449 -28.72 3.16 -28.04
C LEU A 449 -29.19 1.70 -28.26
N LEU A 450 -29.77 1.08 -27.23
CA LEU A 450 -30.32 -0.27 -27.32
C LEU A 450 -31.59 -0.32 -28.19
N VAL A 451 -32.46 0.70 -28.12
CA VAL A 451 -33.60 0.86 -29.03
C VAL A 451 -33.14 1.08 -30.48
N ALA A 452 -32.13 1.92 -30.71
CA ALA A 452 -31.60 2.19 -32.04
C ALA A 452 -30.97 0.94 -32.71
N ILE A 453 -30.40 0.02 -31.91
CA ILE A 453 -29.83 -1.24 -32.42
C ILE A 453 -30.91 -2.32 -32.62
N ILE A 454 -31.87 -2.45 -31.69
CA ILE A 454 -32.86 -3.54 -31.72
C ILE A 454 -33.96 -3.27 -32.74
N VAL A 455 -34.40 -2.01 -32.91
CA VAL A 455 -35.53 -1.68 -33.79
C VAL A 455 -35.27 -2.12 -35.25
N PRO A 456 -34.12 -1.82 -35.89
CA PRO A 456 -33.84 -2.27 -37.26
C PRO A 456 -33.83 -3.79 -37.41
N PHE A 457 -33.37 -4.51 -36.39
CA PHE A 457 -33.31 -5.97 -36.39
C PHE A 457 -34.70 -6.59 -36.24
N ALA A 458 -35.58 -5.99 -35.44
CA ALA A 458 -36.93 -6.48 -35.20
C ALA A 458 -37.91 -6.14 -36.34
N THR A 459 -37.72 -5.02 -37.03
CA THR A 459 -38.64 -4.57 -38.10
C THR A 459 -38.32 -5.13 -39.48
N GLY A 460 -37.17 -5.80 -39.65
CA GLY A 460 -36.65 -6.21 -40.96
C GLY A 460 -36.35 -5.01 -41.87
N THR A 461 -36.20 -5.26 -43.18
CA THR A 461 -35.85 -4.25 -44.22
C THR A 461 -36.91 -3.16 -44.46
N ASN A 462 -37.91 -3.05 -43.59
CA ASN A 462 -38.92 -2.01 -43.70
C ASN A 462 -38.29 -0.64 -43.37
N ALA A 463 -38.39 0.29 -44.33
CA ALA A 463 -37.84 1.65 -44.25
C ALA A 463 -38.23 2.42 -42.98
N TRP A 464 -39.37 2.06 -42.38
CA TRP A 464 -39.86 2.60 -41.11
C TRP A 464 -38.94 2.30 -39.92
N GLY A 465 -38.32 1.12 -39.88
CA GLY A 465 -37.40 0.73 -38.79
C GLY A 465 -36.07 1.47 -38.85
N HIS A 466 -35.54 1.66 -40.06
CA HIS A 466 -34.34 2.48 -40.27
C HIS A 466 -34.60 3.95 -39.91
N TRP A 467 -35.77 4.49 -40.26
CA TRP A 467 -36.12 5.87 -39.91
C TRP A 467 -36.25 6.09 -38.39
N ILE A 468 -36.86 5.16 -37.66
CA ILE A 468 -36.94 5.23 -36.19
C ILE A 468 -35.54 5.12 -35.57
N ALA A 469 -34.68 4.23 -36.06
CA ALA A 469 -33.32 4.09 -35.55
C ALA A 469 -32.47 5.34 -35.79
N ASP A 470 -32.59 5.96 -36.96
CA ASP A 470 -31.91 7.23 -37.27
C ASP A 470 -32.42 8.37 -36.38
N LEU A 471 -33.74 8.46 -36.16
CA LEU A 471 -34.34 9.47 -35.27
C LEU A 471 -33.90 9.27 -33.81
N THR A 472 -33.79 8.02 -33.36
CA THR A 472 -33.41 7.66 -31.98
C THR A 472 -31.90 7.80 -31.75
N GLY A 473 -31.08 7.66 -32.79
CA GLY A 473 -29.64 7.94 -32.70
C GLY A 473 -29.30 9.43 -32.75
N LEU A 474 -30.22 10.26 -33.25
CA LEU A 474 -30.06 11.72 -33.35
C LEU A 474 -30.53 12.46 -32.08
N LEU A 475 -31.47 11.87 -31.34
CA LEU A 475 -31.93 12.31 -30.02
C LEU A 475 -31.02 11.78 -28.91
#